data_AF-A0A355DFI1-F1
#
_entry.id   AF-A0A355DFI1-F1
#
_cell.length_a   1.000
_cell.length_b   1.000
_cell.length_c   1.000
_cell.angle_alpha   90.00
_cell.angle_beta   90.00
_cell.angle_gamma   90.00
#
_symmetry.space_group_name_H-M   'P 1'
#
loop_
_entity.id
_entity.type
_entity.pdbx_description
1 polymer ?
#
loop_
_entity_poly.entity_id
_entity_poly.type
_entity_poly.pdbx_seq_one_letter_code
_entity_poly.pdbx_strand_id
1 'polypeptide(L)'
;MTDPGHDLRYVPEHDTIDGRSVTPGRVAFVVLVVAMAVMWFYAFVLAPSGNPDRLEDRSWPAAAEARCARTLTAMDSLRPAAEAPTPADRADDVDRATDLVALMVDDLRGIPGGTDDDRWLTSRW
;
A
#
# COMPACT_ATOMS: atom_id res chain seq x y z
N MET A 1 30.69 67.03 -50.56
CA MET A 1 31.97 66.31 -50.61
C MET A 1 32.14 65.63 -49.26
N THR A 2 31.89 64.31 -49.25
CA THR A 2 32.36 63.26 -48.31
C THR A 2 31.98 63.33 -46.80
N ASP A 3 30.98 62.51 -46.46
CA ASP A 3 30.81 61.72 -45.21
C ASP A 3 31.65 60.40 -45.35
N PRO A 4 31.89 59.49 -44.37
CA PRO A 4 31.54 59.37 -42.94
C PRO A 4 32.67 58.80 -42.03
N GLY A 5 32.37 58.55 -40.74
CA GLY A 5 33.17 57.59 -39.95
C GLY A 5 32.80 57.43 -38.47
N HIS A 6 31.59 56.96 -38.17
CA HIS A 6 31.21 56.43 -36.85
C HIS A 6 32.10 55.23 -36.49
N ASP A 7 33.07 55.39 -35.58
CA ASP A 7 33.83 54.25 -35.03
C ASP A 7 33.25 53.84 -33.67
N LEU A 8 32.08 53.21 -33.73
CA LEU A 8 31.61 52.33 -32.66
C LEU A 8 32.61 51.18 -32.58
N ARG A 9 33.52 51.22 -31.60
CA ARG A 9 34.32 50.06 -31.22
C ARG A 9 33.37 48.96 -30.77
N TYR A 10 32.98 48.12 -31.72
CA TYR A 10 32.38 46.82 -31.45
C TYR A 10 33.44 46.00 -30.70
N VAL A 11 33.27 45.87 -29.39
CA VAL A 11 33.91 44.81 -28.62
C VAL A 11 32.97 43.62 -28.73
N PRO A 12 33.30 42.55 -29.46
CA PRO A 12 32.52 41.33 -29.37
C PRO A 12 32.67 40.83 -27.93
N GLU A 13 31.58 40.92 -27.16
CA GLU A 13 31.38 40.00 -26.05
C GLU A 13 31.29 38.62 -26.70
N HIS A 14 32.40 37.88 -26.70
CA HIS A 14 32.32 36.46 -26.94
C HIS A 14 31.54 35.89 -25.75
N ASP A 15 30.23 35.72 -25.93
CA ASP A 15 29.47 34.72 -25.19
C ASP A 15 30.10 33.37 -25.53
N THR A 16 31.20 33.04 -24.85
CA THR A 16 31.55 31.66 -24.61
C THR A 16 30.41 31.10 -23.78
N ILE A 17 29.39 30.58 -24.47
CA ILE A 17 28.67 29.41 -23.98
C ILE A 17 29.73 28.32 -23.88
N ASP A 18 30.58 28.43 -22.85
CA ASP A 18 31.75 27.59 -22.67
C ASP A 18 31.21 26.18 -22.54
N GLY A 19 31.61 25.36 -23.51
CA GLY A 19 31.12 24.01 -23.71
C GLY A 19 31.16 23.27 -22.39
N ARG A 20 29.97 22.97 -21.87
CA ARG A 20 29.73 22.31 -20.58
C ARG A 20 30.71 21.14 -20.45
N SER A 21 31.79 21.32 -19.70
CA SER A 21 32.74 20.24 -19.45
C SER A 21 31.98 19.17 -18.67
N VAL A 22 31.66 18.09 -19.36
CA VAL A 22 30.90 16.99 -18.79
C VAL A 22 31.86 16.22 -17.89
N THR A 23 31.87 16.57 -16.61
CA THR A 23 32.64 15.80 -15.63
C THR A 23 31.98 14.43 -15.47
N PRO A 24 32.73 13.32 -15.42
CA PRO A 24 32.17 11.97 -15.22
C PRO A 24 31.24 11.89 -14.00
N GLY A 25 31.57 12.63 -12.93
CA GLY A 25 30.72 12.75 -11.75
C GLY A 25 29.36 13.39 -12.03
N ARG A 26 29.29 14.41 -12.90
CA ARG A 26 28.02 15.04 -13.30
C ARG A 26 27.15 14.09 -14.12
N VAL A 27 27.75 13.26 -14.98
CA VAL A 27 27.01 12.23 -15.74
C VAL A 27 26.46 11.17 -14.79
N ALA A 28 27.30 10.63 -13.91
CA ALA A 28 26.89 9.62 -12.94
C ALA A 28 25.74 10.13 -12.05
N PHE A 29 25.83 11.38 -11.60
CA PHE A 29 24.78 12.00 -10.81
C PHE A 29 23.47 12.17 -11.59
N VAL A 30 23.51 12.66 -12.82
CA VAL A 30 22.30 12.79 -13.67
C VAL A 30 21.66 11.42 -13.93
N VAL A 31 22.47 10.41 -14.25
CA VAL A 31 21.97 9.03 -14.45
C VAL A 31 21.30 8.51 -13.19
N LEU A 32 21.90 8.71 -12.01
CA LEU A 32 21.32 8.30 -10.74
C LEU A 32 19.97 8.98 -10.48
N VAL A 33 19.88 10.29 -10.71
CA VAL A 33 18.64 11.06 -10.55
C VAL A 33 17.56 10.56 -11.49
N VAL A 34 17.90 10.31 -12.76
CA VAL A 34 16.97 9.75 -13.74
C VAL A 34 16.52 8.34 -13.33
N ALA A 35 17.45 7.48 -12.89
CA ALA A 35 17.12 6.14 -12.41
C ALA A 35 16.18 6.17 -11.20
N MET A 36 16.42 7.06 -10.24
CA MET A 36 15.52 7.27 -9.10
C MET A 36 14.15 7.75 -9.57
N ALA A 37 14.08 8.72 -10.49
CA ALA A 37 12.81 9.21 -11.01
C ALA A 37 12.02 8.11 -11.74
N VAL A 38 12.68 7.30 -12.57
CA VAL A 38 12.06 6.16 -13.27
C VAL A 38 11.58 5.11 -12.28
N MET A 39 12.39 4.76 -11.28
CA MET A 39 12.03 3.81 -10.23
C MET A 39 10.78 4.28 -9.47
N TRP A 40 10.75 5.55 -9.06
CA TRP A 40 9.60 6.10 -8.34
C TRP A 40 8.35 6.21 -9.21
N PHE A 41 8.49 6.58 -10.48
CA PHE A 41 7.38 6.58 -11.43
C PHE A 41 6.80 5.18 -11.58
N TYR A 42 7.65 4.16 -11.74
CA TYR A 42 7.19 2.78 -11.77
C TYR A 42 6.44 2.41 -10.49
N ALA A 43 7.04 2.64 -9.32
CA ALA A 43 6.48 2.23 -8.03
C ALA A 43 5.11 2.85 -7.72
N PHE A 44 4.87 4.10 -8.12
CA PHE A 44 3.63 4.80 -7.78
C PHE A 44 2.59 4.87 -8.90
N VAL A 45 2.98 4.72 -10.17
CA VAL A 45 2.07 4.89 -11.32
C VAL A 45 1.77 3.57 -12.01
N LEU A 46 2.75 2.68 -12.12
CA LEU A 46 2.62 1.46 -12.95
C LEU A 46 2.52 0.18 -12.14
N ALA A 47 3.23 0.10 -11.00
CA ALA A 47 3.20 -1.09 -10.17
C ALA A 47 1.77 -1.35 -9.67
N PRO A 48 1.25 -2.58 -9.79
CA PRO A 48 0.01 -2.97 -9.15
C PRO A 48 0.10 -2.62 -7.67
N SER A 49 -0.76 -1.71 -7.23
CA SER A 49 -0.77 -1.20 -5.87
C SER A 49 -1.99 -1.73 -5.14
N GLY A 50 -1.80 -2.06 -3.87
CA GLY A 50 -2.86 -2.63 -3.04
C GLY A 50 -2.30 -3.62 -2.05
N ASN A 51 -3.08 -3.90 -1.02
CA ASN A 51 -2.81 -5.03 -0.15
C ASN A 51 -3.04 -6.31 -0.98
N PRO A 52 -2.06 -7.23 -1.10
CA PRO A 52 -2.24 -8.50 -1.80
C PRO A 52 -3.36 -9.35 -1.19
N ASP A 53 -3.74 -9.09 0.06
CA ASP A 53 -4.88 -9.76 0.73
C ASP A 53 -6.20 -8.97 0.57
N ARG A 54 -6.22 -7.93 -0.26
CA ARG A 54 -7.45 -7.16 -0.51
C ARG A 54 -8.36 -7.95 -1.43
N LEU A 55 -9.53 -8.31 -0.90
CA LEU A 55 -10.62 -8.84 -1.71
C LEU A 55 -11.18 -7.76 -2.64
N GLU A 56 -11.30 -8.11 -3.93
CA GLU A 56 -11.78 -7.24 -5.00
C GLU A 56 -13.30 -7.03 -4.91
N ASP A 57 -14.05 -8.12 -4.75
CA ASP A 57 -15.49 -8.08 -4.52
C ASP A 57 -15.79 -7.62 -3.09
N ARG A 58 -16.43 -6.46 -2.95
CA ARG A 58 -16.78 -5.89 -1.63
C ARG A 58 -18.03 -6.49 -1.01
N SER A 59 -18.80 -7.29 -1.75
CA SER A 59 -20.00 -7.95 -1.21
C SER A 59 -19.67 -9.04 -0.20
N TRP A 60 -18.62 -9.83 -0.46
CA TRP A 60 -18.15 -10.87 0.47
C TRP A 60 -17.64 -10.28 1.80
N PRO A 61 -16.73 -9.28 1.83
CA PRO A 61 -16.31 -8.62 3.07
C PRO A 61 -17.48 -8.02 3.86
N ALA A 62 -18.45 -7.40 3.18
CA ALA A 62 -19.61 -6.82 3.87
C ALA A 62 -20.47 -7.91 4.55
N ALA A 63 -20.66 -9.05 3.88
CA ALA A 63 -21.34 -10.20 4.44
C ALA A 63 -20.56 -10.87 5.58
N ALA A 64 -19.23 -10.97 5.43
CA ALA A 64 -18.32 -11.51 6.44
C ALA A 64 -18.32 -10.66 7.70
N GLU A 65 -18.19 -9.34 7.56
CA GLU A 65 -18.20 -8.39 8.68
C GLU A 65 -19.46 -8.53 9.54
N ALA A 66 -20.63 -8.72 8.90
CA ALA A 66 -21.88 -8.93 9.62
C ALA A 66 -21.89 -10.23 10.45
N ARG A 67 -21.14 -11.27 10.06
CA ARG A 67 -20.96 -12.51 10.85
C ARG A 67 -19.98 -12.27 12.00
N CYS A 68 -18.84 -11.64 11.72
CA CYS A 68 -17.84 -11.27 12.73
C CYS A 68 -18.45 -10.42 13.84
N ALA A 69 -19.26 -9.40 13.49
CA ALA A 69 -19.92 -8.53 14.47
C ALA A 69 -20.88 -9.30 15.40
N ARG A 70 -21.59 -10.32 14.89
CA ARG A 70 -22.44 -11.18 15.72
C ARG A 70 -21.61 -12.03 16.68
N THR A 71 -20.51 -12.58 16.20
CA THR A 71 -19.59 -13.37 17.04
C THR A 71 -18.98 -12.51 18.13
N LEU A 72 -18.53 -11.28 17.82
CA LEU A 72 -18.03 -10.34 18.82
C LEU A 72 -19.09 -10.03 19.88
N THR A 73 -20.34 -9.80 19.47
CA THR A 73 -21.46 -9.60 20.41
C THR A 73 -21.67 -10.83 21.32
N ALA A 74 -21.51 -12.05 20.78
CA ALA A 74 -21.59 -13.27 21.58
C ALA A 74 -20.38 -13.41 22.54
N MET A 75 -19.18 -13.04 22.10
CA MET A 75 -17.98 -13.05 22.93
C MET A 75 -18.05 -12.03 24.07
N ASP A 76 -18.67 -10.87 23.86
CA ASP A 76 -18.89 -9.85 24.90
C ASP A 76 -19.79 -10.34 26.05
N SER A 77 -20.54 -11.43 25.85
CA SER A 77 -21.30 -12.08 26.92
C SER A 77 -20.44 -12.97 27.83
N LEU A 78 -19.20 -13.28 27.42
CA LEU A 78 -18.26 -14.05 28.21
C LEU A 78 -17.60 -13.18 29.27
N ARG A 79 -17.21 -13.80 30.37
CA ARG A 79 -16.54 -13.08 31.44
C ARG A 79 -15.11 -12.72 31.03
N PRO A 80 -14.64 -11.50 31.34
CA PRO A 80 -13.23 -11.18 31.22
C PRO A 80 -12.37 -12.15 32.04
N ALA A 81 -11.24 -12.57 31.48
CA ALA A 81 -10.35 -13.55 32.11
C ALA A 81 -9.87 -13.16 33.53
N ALA A 82 -9.81 -11.85 33.82
CA ALA A 82 -9.42 -11.31 35.13
C ALA A 82 -10.50 -11.46 36.20
N GLU A 83 -11.76 -11.65 35.79
CA GLU A 83 -12.92 -11.78 36.69
C GLU A 83 -13.32 -13.24 36.91
N ALA A 84 -12.60 -14.19 36.30
CA ALA A 84 -12.83 -15.62 36.50
C ALA A 84 -12.52 -16.03 37.97
N PRO A 85 -13.47 -16.64 38.71
CA PRO A 85 -13.29 -17.01 40.11
C PRO A 85 -12.20 -18.06 40.30
N THR A 86 -12.06 -18.97 39.34
CA THR A 86 -11.05 -20.03 39.36
C THR A 86 -10.38 -20.19 37.99
N PRO A 87 -9.20 -20.83 37.93
CA PRO A 87 -8.59 -21.22 36.67
C PRO A 87 -9.47 -22.14 35.81
N ALA A 88 -10.32 -22.97 36.42
CA ALA A 88 -11.23 -23.86 35.71
C ALA A 88 -12.35 -23.07 35.02
N ASP A 89 -12.98 -22.11 35.72
CA ASP A 89 -14.00 -21.25 35.11
C ASP A 89 -13.45 -20.46 33.91
N ARG A 90 -12.19 -20.00 34.02
CA ARG A 90 -11.51 -19.32 32.91
C ARG A 90 -11.28 -20.25 31.71
N ALA A 91 -10.95 -21.51 31.97
CA ALA A 91 -10.76 -22.50 30.90
C ALA A 91 -12.09 -22.75 30.18
N ASP A 92 -13.19 -22.91 30.92
CA ASP A 92 -14.53 -23.09 30.35
C ASP A 92 -14.95 -21.90 29.47
N ASP A 93 -14.63 -20.67 29.87
CA ASP A 93 -14.91 -19.47 29.06
C ASP A 93 -14.02 -19.40 27.80
N VAL A 94 -12.76 -19.85 27.87
CA VAL A 94 -11.86 -19.94 26.70
C VAL A 94 -12.35 -21.00 25.71
N ASP A 95 -12.82 -22.15 26.20
CA ASP A 95 -13.39 -23.20 25.36
C ASP A 95 -14.65 -22.67 24.65
N ARG A 96 -15.53 -21.97 25.37
CA ARG A 96 -16.71 -21.34 24.77
C ARG A 96 -16.35 -20.27 23.72
N ALA A 97 -15.34 -19.45 23.99
CA ALA A 97 -14.84 -18.48 23.01
C ALA A 97 -14.30 -19.17 21.75
N THR A 98 -13.58 -20.29 21.93
CA THR A 98 -13.04 -21.10 20.84
C THR A 98 -14.17 -21.67 19.97
N ASP A 99 -15.23 -22.20 20.59
CA ASP A 99 -16.41 -22.69 19.88
C ASP A 99 -17.09 -21.58 19.07
N LEU A 100 -17.24 -20.37 19.63
CA LEU A 100 -17.81 -19.21 18.92
C LEU A 100 -16.98 -18.84 17.67
N VAL A 101 -15.65 -18.87 17.77
CA VAL A 101 -14.76 -18.59 16.64
C VAL A 101 -14.83 -19.72 15.61
N ALA A 102 -14.89 -20.98 16.03
CA ALA A 102 -15.01 -22.12 15.11
C ALA A 102 -16.32 -22.04 14.31
N LEU A 103 -17.43 -21.73 14.97
CA LEU A 103 -18.72 -21.49 14.30
C LEU A 103 -18.67 -20.30 13.35
N MET A 104 -18.02 -19.20 13.74
CA MET A 104 -17.83 -18.05 12.85
C MET A 104 -17.07 -18.43 11.58
N VAL A 105 -15.98 -19.20 11.70
CA VAL A 105 -15.20 -19.64 10.53
C VAL A 105 -16.02 -20.52 9.61
N ASP A 106 -16.85 -21.42 10.15
CA ASP A 106 -17.77 -22.23 9.35
C ASP A 106 -18.81 -21.37 8.62
N ASP A 107 -19.41 -20.41 9.32
CA ASP A 107 -20.34 -19.42 8.76
C ASP A 107 -19.72 -18.57 7.63
N LEU A 108 -18.44 -18.22 7.75
CA LEU A 108 -17.68 -17.48 6.74
C LEU A 108 -17.44 -18.32 5.49
N ARG A 109 -17.15 -19.63 5.63
CA ARG A 109 -16.96 -20.55 4.51
C ARG A 109 -18.23 -20.75 3.69
N GLY A 110 -19.40 -20.57 4.30
CA GLY A 110 -20.70 -20.63 3.63
C GLY A 110 -21.08 -19.38 2.81
N ILE A 111 -20.28 -18.32 2.82
CA ILE A 111 -20.60 -17.07 2.09
C ILE A 111 -20.34 -17.24 0.59
N PRO A 112 -21.35 -17.05 -0.28
CA PRO A 112 -21.14 -17.01 -1.72
C PRO A 112 -20.56 -15.66 -2.16
N GLY A 113 -19.92 -15.62 -3.33
CA GLY A 113 -19.38 -14.39 -3.93
C GLY A 113 -17.86 -14.43 -4.10
N GLY A 114 -17.27 -13.27 -4.36
CA GLY A 114 -15.83 -13.16 -4.64
C GLY A 114 -15.50 -13.35 -6.12
N THR A 115 -14.39 -12.75 -6.54
CA THR A 115 -13.69 -13.15 -7.76
C THR A 115 -13.01 -14.53 -7.59
N ASP A 116 -12.40 -15.07 -8.65
CA ASP A 116 -11.59 -16.28 -8.52
C ASP A 116 -10.40 -16.08 -7.57
N ASP A 117 -9.78 -14.90 -7.60
CA ASP A 117 -8.69 -14.52 -6.71
C ASP A 117 -9.18 -14.40 -5.26
N ASP A 118 -10.34 -13.78 -5.02
CA ASP A 118 -10.93 -13.67 -3.69
C ASP A 118 -11.22 -15.05 -3.07
N ARG A 119 -11.74 -15.99 -3.87
CA ARG A 119 -11.98 -17.37 -3.43
C ARG A 119 -10.69 -18.10 -3.10
N TRP A 120 -9.65 -17.87 -3.90
CA TRP A 120 -8.34 -18.45 -3.62
C TRP A 120 -7.73 -17.86 -2.34
N LEU A 121 -7.79 -16.54 -2.15
CA LEU A 121 -7.32 -15.87 -0.93
C LEU A 121 -8.04 -16.40 0.32
N THR A 122 -9.37 -16.48 0.27
CA THR A 122 -10.19 -16.96 1.40
C THR A 122 -9.98 -18.45 1.70
N SER A 123 -9.64 -19.28 0.71
CA SER A 123 -9.35 -20.70 0.91
C SER A 123 -8.08 -21.02 1.70
N ARG A 124 -7.19 -20.02 1.89
CA ARG A 124 -5.91 -20.18 2.60
C ARG A 124 -6.03 -20.06 4.13
N TRP A 125 -7.20 -19.68 4.62
CA TRP A 125 -7.51 -19.46 6.03
C TRP A 125 -8.50 -20.53 6.52
#